data_AF-A0A3P3WC93-F1
#
_entry.id   AF-A0A3P3WC93-F1
#
_cell.length_a   1.000
_cell.length_b   1.000
_cell.length_c   1.000
_cell.angle_alpha   90.00
_cell.angle_beta   90.00
_cell.angle_gamma   90.00
#
_symmetry.space_group_name_H-M   'P 1'
#
loop_
_entity.id
_entity.type
_entity.pdbx_description
1 polymer ?
#
loop_
_entity_poly.entity_id
_entity_poly.type
_entity_poly.pdbx_seq_one_letter_code
_entity_poly.pdbx_strand_id
1 'polypeptide(L)'
;MFSKNIFTLLLIGVAFVSCKNEEETPKVIYPEEKDNVDFQKIDSTEIKIADLPILLKGTDYMLHPVGDVRVYSTGNSKYGSSKTKHVSYKVSNYSSPEITGYMSNVMFQHKDSLDLKPLTENKMQIQSITFLDEFALKTGKKLLVYSLVDKDTNRDGKYDSNDIKALYVSNADGTNFTKLTPEFQELLDWNVVLENNRLYFRSIEDINKNGEFDSNDTINYYYIDLNAPKWELQSYSPLK
;
A
#
# COMPACT_ATOMS: atom_id res chain seq x y z
N MET A 1 -76.20 33.47 16.04
CA MET A 1 -76.40 32.51 14.94
C MET A 1 -75.05 31.86 14.65
N PHE A 2 -75.00 30.54 14.70
CA PHE A 2 -73.82 29.69 14.60
C PHE A 2 -73.01 29.90 13.30
N SER A 3 -71.68 29.87 13.37
CA SER A 3 -70.90 28.76 12.79
C SER A 3 -69.44 28.78 13.26
N LYS A 4 -69.00 27.60 13.70
CA LYS A 4 -67.59 27.18 13.79
C LYS A 4 -66.92 27.41 12.43
N ASN A 5 -65.61 27.68 12.42
CA ASN A 5 -64.66 26.88 11.64
C ASN A 5 -63.21 27.21 12.05
N ILE A 6 -62.59 26.19 12.60
CA ILE A 6 -61.15 25.98 12.76
C ILE A 6 -60.55 25.93 11.35
N PHE A 7 -59.54 26.75 11.08
CA PHE A 7 -58.62 26.49 9.97
C PHE A 7 -57.18 26.64 10.46
N THR A 8 -56.67 25.50 10.91
CA THR A 8 -55.25 25.18 11.02
C THR A 8 -54.65 25.30 9.62
N LEU A 9 -53.75 26.25 9.38
CA LEU A 9 -52.94 26.26 8.15
C LEU A 9 -51.51 25.83 8.48
N LEU A 10 -51.17 24.74 7.83
CA LEU A 10 -50.00 23.88 7.92
C LEU A 10 -48.70 24.64 7.59
N LEU A 11 -47.77 24.70 8.54
CA LEU A 11 -46.40 25.17 8.30
C LEU A 11 -45.65 24.06 7.56
N ILE A 12 -45.59 24.13 6.23
CA ILE A 12 -44.76 23.22 5.42
C ILE A 12 -43.31 23.70 5.54
N GLY A 13 -42.56 23.10 6.46
CA GLY A 13 -41.12 23.25 6.54
C GLY A 13 -40.46 22.52 5.38
N VAL A 14 -39.83 23.26 4.48
CA VAL A 14 -38.91 22.71 3.47
C VAL A 14 -37.67 22.25 4.20
N ALA A 15 -37.59 20.95 4.47
CA ALA A 15 -36.36 20.30 4.89
C ALA A 15 -35.40 20.33 3.70
N PHE A 16 -34.42 21.23 3.72
CA PHE A 16 -33.24 21.11 2.89
C PHE A 16 -32.48 19.86 3.36
N VAL A 17 -32.78 18.72 2.71
CA VAL A 17 -31.92 17.54 2.74
C VAL A 17 -30.67 17.92 1.94
N SER A 18 -29.73 18.58 2.60
CA SER A 18 -28.35 18.69 2.12
C SER A 18 -27.68 17.36 2.41
N CYS A 19 -27.98 16.33 1.61
CA CYS A 19 -27.03 15.25 1.41
C CYS A 19 -25.79 15.90 0.80
N LYS A 20 -24.75 16.12 1.61
CA LYS A 20 -23.41 16.33 1.08
C LYS A 20 -23.07 15.03 0.37
N ASN A 21 -23.10 15.03 -0.97
CA ASN A 21 -22.29 14.09 -1.71
C ASN A 21 -20.86 14.42 -1.29
N GLU A 22 -20.23 13.53 -0.54
CA GLU A 22 -18.77 13.58 -0.38
C GLU A 22 -18.23 13.39 -1.79
N GLU A 23 -17.72 14.46 -2.40
CA GLU A 23 -16.94 14.34 -3.62
C GLU A 23 -15.77 13.40 -3.29
N GLU A 24 -15.62 12.34 -4.09
CA GLU A 24 -14.50 11.41 -3.92
C GLU A 24 -13.20 12.21 -4.08
N THR A 25 -12.37 12.19 -3.04
CA THR A 25 -11.08 12.88 -3.09
C THR A 25 -10.19 12.18 -4.12
N PRO A 26 -9.53 12.92 -5.03
CA PRO A 26 -8.72 12.32 -6.07
C PRO A 26 -7.58 11.51 -5.45
N LYS A 27 -7.29 10.36 -6.05
CA LYS A 27 -6.20 9.47 -5.61
C LYS A 27 -4.82 10.04 -5.91
N VAL A 28 -4.74 10.91 -6.91
CA VAL A 28 -3.51 11.57 -7.32
C VAL A 28 -3.77 13.02 -7.72
N ILE A 29 -2.89 13.90 -7.27
CA ILE A 29 -2.85 15.31 -7.67
C ILE A 29 -1.59 15.53 -8.52
N TYR A 30 -1.79 15.80 -9.81
CA TYR A 30 -0.69 16.07 -10.73
C TYR A 30 -0.09 17.46 -10.49
N PRO A 31 1.24 17.59 -10.36
CA PRO A 31 1.88 18.89 -10.24
C PRO A 31 1.79 19.66 -11.57
N GLU A 32 1.52 20.97 -11.50
CA GLU A 32 1.48 21.85 -12.68
C GLU A 32 2.87 22.18 -13.23
N GLU A 33 3.92 22.06 -12.41
CA GLU A 33 5.33 22.20 -12.80
C GLU A 33 6.14 20.95 -12.42
N LYS A 34 7.41 20.86 -12.84
CA LYS A 34 8.34 19.79 -12.44
C LYS A 34 8.73 19.95 -10.96
N ASP A 35 7.77 19.75 -10.06
CA ASP A 35 8.10 19.40 -8.69
C ASP A 35 8.87 18.08 -8.74
N ASN A 36 10.13 18.11 -8.29
CA ASN A 36 10.81 16.88 -7.95
C ASN A 36 10.02 16.25 -6.81
N VAL A 37 9.24 15.22 -7.12
CA VAL A 37 8.50 14.44 -6.13
C VAL A 37 9.52 13.59 -5.38
N ASP A 38 10.22 14.24 -4.45
CA ASP A 38 11.25 13.62 -3.62
C ASP A 38 10.59 12.79 -2.51
N PHE A 39 11.28 11.74 -2.10
CA PHE A 39 10.81 10.90 -1.02
C PHE A 39 10.91 11.65 0.31
N GLN A 40 9.84 11.64 1.11
CA GLN A 40 9.92 12.12 2.48
C GLN A 40 10.74 11.14 3.31
N LYS A 41 11.58 11.64 4.22
CA LYS A 41 12.30 10.79 5.18
C LYS A 41 11.38 10.35 6.32
N ILE A 42 11.67 9.18 6.91
CA ILE A 42 10.98 8.70 8.10
C ILE A 42 11.23 9.65 9.28
N ASP A 43 10.17 10.05 9.97
CA ASP A 43 10.28 10.83 11.20
C ASP A 43 10.68 9.92 12.37
N SER A 44 11.82 10.24 13.01
CA SER A 44 12.34 9.51 14.17
C SER A 44 11.53 9.69 15.47
N THR A 45 10.56 10.62 15.49
CA THR A 45 9.74 10.91 16.68
C THR A 45 8.49 10.03 16.80
N GLU A 46 8.12 9.32 15.73
CA GLU A 46 7.00 8.37 15.75
C GLU A 46 7.33 7.14 16.62
N ILE A 47 6.40 6.72 17.49
CA ILE A 47 6.55 5.51 18.31
C ILE A 47 6.32 4.29 17.42
N LYS A 48 7.40 3.63 17.01
CA LYS A 48 7.37 2.41 16.20
C LYS A 48 7.61 1.17 17.06
N ILE A 49 6.98 0.07 16.67
CA ILE A 49 7.20 -1.27 17.21
C ILE A 49 7.62 -2.22 16.10
N ALA A 50 8.30 -3.29 16.45
CA ALA A 50 8.67 -4.36 15.53
C ALA A 50 8.03 -5.68 15.97
N ASP A 51 7.56 -6.46 15.01
CA ASP A 51 7.19 -7.86 15.24
C ASP A 51 8.45 -8.71 15.50
N LEU A 52 8.27 -9.88 16.10
CA LEU A 52 9.33 -10.89 16.23
C LEU A 52 9.87 -11.32 14.85
N PRO A 53 11.13 -11.78 14.77
CA PRO A 53 11.75 -12.13 13.49
C PRO A 53 11.02 -13.24 12.75
N ILE A 54 10.89 -13.04 11.44
CA ILE A 54 10.40 -14.02 10.48
C ILE A 54 11.59 -14.52 9.67
N LEU A 55 11.93 -15.80 9.80
CA LEU A 55 12.98 -16.42 9.01
C LEU A 55 12.45 -16.78 7.61
N LEU A 56 13.06 -16.21 6.57
CA LEU A 56 12.81 -16.61 5.19
C LEU A 56 13.54 -17.93 4.93
N LYS A 57 12.78 -19.02 4.81
CA LYS A 57 13.33 -20.37 4.60
C LYS A 57 14.24 -20.39 3.37
N GLY A 58 15.42 -21.01 3.52
CA GLY A 58 16.43 -21.07 2.46
C GLY A 58 17.31 -19.81 2.34
N THR A 59 17.13 -18.82 3.20
CA THR A 59 17.99 -17.65 3.31
C THR A 59 18.69 -17.61 4.67
N ASP A 60 19.69 -16.75 4.79
CA ASP A 60 20.37 -16.46 6.05
C ASP A 60 19.81 -15.18 6.71
N TYR A 61 18.67 -14.68 6.25
CA TYR A 61 18.09 -13.42 6.68
C TYR A 61 16.75 -13.60 7.39
N MET A 62 16.60 -12.85 8.47
CA MET A 62 15.36 -12.68 9.21
C MET A 62 14.84 -11.26 9.01
N LEU A 63 13.52 -11.16 8.86
CA LEU A 63 12.81 -9.90 8.68
C LEU A 63 12.09 -9.56 9.98
N HIS A 64 12.20 -8.29 10.40
CA HIS A 64 11.43 -7.73 11.51
C HIS A 64 10.52 -6.64 10.94
N PRO A 65 9.24 -6.94 10.69
CA PRO A 65 8.25 -5.96 10.27
C PRO A 65 8.11 -4.81 11.29
N VAL A 66 8.19 -3.56 10.84
CA VAL A 66 8.12 -2.35 11.69
C VAL A 66 6.89 -1.53 11.34
N GLY A 67 6.15 -1.07 12.34
CA GLY A 67 4.96 -0.22 12.15
C GLY A 67 4.49 0.41 13.46
N ASP A 68 3.36 1.11 13.39
CA ASP A 68 2.82 1.85 14.52
C ASP A 68 1.94 0.98 15.42
N VAL A 69 1.87 1.35 16.70
CA VAL A 69 0.93 0.75 17.65
C VAL A 69 -0.50 1.17 17.28
N ARG A 70 -1.37 0.20 16.97
CA ARG A 70 -2.76 0.49 16.60
C ARG A 70 -3.65 0.50 17.84
N VAL A 71 -4.32 1.61 18.08
CA VAL A 71 -5.31 1.75 19.16
C VAL A 71 -6.71 1.71 18.55
N TYR A 72 -7.44 0.65 18.84
CA TYR A 72 -8.83 0.52 18.45
C TYR A 72 -9.73 1.02 19.57
N SER A 73 -10.61 1.98 19.25
CA SER A 73 -11.74 2.33 20.10
C SER A 73 -13.00 1.68 19.55
N THR A 74 -13.54 0.68 20.24
CA THR A 74 -14.86 0.16 19.90
C THR A 74 -15.91 1.20 20.32
N GLY A 75 -16.62 1.79 19.36
CA GLY A 75 -17.65 2.80 19.60
C GLY A 75 -19.06 2.33 19.20
N ASN A 76 -20.00 2.41 20.15
CA ASN A 76 -21.46 2.26 20.05
C ASN A 76 -22.07 0.84 20.15
N SER A 77 -21.85 0.14 21.27
CA SER A 77 -22.90 -0.77 21.75
C SER A 77 -23.96 0.07 22.48
N LYS A 78 -25.21 0.05 21.99
CA LYS A 78 -26.37 0.79 22.53
C LYS A 78 -26.83 0.30 23.93
N TYR A 79 -26.04 -0.54 24.60
CA TYR A 79 -26.39 -1.15 25.88
C TYR A 79 -25.15 -1.28 26.77
N GLY A 80 -25.02 -0.39 27.75
CA GLY A 80 -24.46 -0.66 29.08
C GLY A 80 -23.01 -1.13 29.28
N SER A 81 -22.21 -1.38 28.24
CA SER A 81 -20.84 -1.90 28.43
C SER A 81 -19.77 -0.80 28.33
N SER A 82 -18.85 -0.80 29.30
CA SER A 82 -17.70 0.10 29.41
C SER A 82 -16.89 0.17 28.10
N LYS A 83 -16.49 1.38 27.68
CA LYS A 83 -15.59 1.59 26.54
C LYS A 83 -14.20 0.99 26.86
N THR A 84 -13.92 -0.23 26.43
CA THR A 84 -12.57 -0.81 26.50
C THR A 84 -11.78 -0.40 25.26
N LYS A 85 -10.68 0.34 25.46
CA LYS A 85 -9.71 0.60 24.39
C LYS A 85 -8.87 -0.66 24.20
N HIS A 86 -8.88 -1.23 23.00
CA HIS A 86 -8.05 -2.40 22.67
C HIS A 86 -6.83 -1.91 21.90
N VAL A 87 -5.63 -2.17 22.44
CA VAL A 87 -4.37 -1.85 21.77
C VAL A 87 -3.85 -3.12 21.10
N SER A 88 -3.57 -3.05 19.80
CA SER A 88 -2.90 -4.12 19.07
C SER A 88 -1.42 -3.78 18.91
N TYR A 89 -0.57 -4.71 19.34
CA TYR A 89 0.88 -4.64 19.17
C TYR A 89 1.38 -5.53 18.01
N LYS A 90 0.47 -6.07 17.21
CA LYS A 90 0.83 -6.86 16.02
C LYS A 90 0.92 -5.94 14.81
N VAL A 91 2.07 -5.90 14.16
CA VAL A 91 2.32 -5.04 12.99
C VAL A 91 1.83 -5.72 11.71
N SER A 92 2.18 -7.00 11.55
CA SER A 92 2.04 -7.76 10.32
C SER A 92 1.42 -9.15 10.56
N ASN A 93 0.94 -9.78 9.50
CA ASN A 93 0.52 -11.18 9.48
C ASN A 93 1.43 -11.94 8.53
N TYR A 94 2.05 -13.01 9.02
CA TYR A 94 2.87 -13.89 8.21
C TYR A 94 2.12 -15.17 7.86
N SER A 95 2.02 -15.45 6.56
CA SER A 95 1.53 -16.69 5.99
C SER A 95 2.43 -17.04 4.82
N SER A 96 3.42 -17.92 5.06
CA SER A 96 4.44 -18.27 4.08
C SER A 96 3.86 -18.50 2.67
N PRO A 97 4.44 -17.88 1.62
CA PRO A 97 5.67 -17.09 1.61
C PRO A 97 5.47 -15.56 1.79
N GLU A 98 4.29 -15.13 2.25
CA GLU A 98 3.89 -13.71 2.26
C GLU A 98 3.77 -13.13 3.68
N ILE A 99 4.23 -11.89 3.83
CA ILE A 99 3.99 -11.03 4.99
C ILE A 99 3.04 -9.93 4.52
N THR A 100 1.91 -9.75 5.21
CA THR A 100 0.94 -8.69 4.92
C THR A 100 0.75 -7.78 6.11
N GLY A 101 0.38 -6.53 5.90
CA GLY A 101 0.10 -5.58 6.99
C GLY A 101 0.08 -4.14 6.53
N TYR A 102 0.24 -3.22 7.47
CA TYR A 102 0.52 -1.82 7.19
C TYR A 102 1.82 -1.50 7.93
N MET A 103 2.93 -1.85 7.27
CA MET A 103 4.27 -1.72 7.83
C MET A 103 4.88 -0.41 7.32
N SER A 104 5.52 0.34 8.21
CA SER A 104 6.25 1.55 7.83
C SER A 104 7.67 1.25 7.34
N ASN A 105 8.22 0.08 7.72
CA ASN A 105 9.53 -0.40 7.29
C ASN A 105 9.69 -1.90 7.60
N VAL A 106 10.82 -2.48 7.21
CA VAL A 106 11.27 -3.81 7.65
C VAL A 106 12.75 -3.74 7.98
N MET A 107 13.14 -4.31 9.12
CA MET A 107 14.56 -4.48 9.45
C MET A 107 15.05 -5.85 9.00
N PHE A 108 16.19 -5.88 8.34
CA PHE A 108 16.89 -7.08 7.89
C PHE A 108 18.01 -7.42 8.86
N GLN A 109 18.04 -8.66 9.30
CA GLN A 109 19.07 -9.20 10.19
C GLN A 109 19.65 -10.47 9.56
N HIS A 110 20.97 -10.52 9.41
CA HIS A 110 21.63 -11.80 9.11
C HIS A 110 21.59 -12.69 10.36
N LYS A 111 21.31 -14.00 10.20
CA LYS A 111 21.11 -14.94 11.31
C LYS A 111 22.28 -15.01 12.31
N ASP A 112 23.50 -14.75 11.82
CA ASP A 112 24.74 -14.80 12.60
C ASP A 112 25.20 -13.40 13.08
N SER A 113 24.36 -12.36 12.95
CA SER A 113 24.66 -11.00 13.38
C SER A 113 23.55 -10.41 14.25
N LEU A 114 23.92 -9.48 15.13
CA LEU A 114 22.96 -8.63 15.85
C LEU A 114 22.65 -7.33 15.10
N ASP A 115 23.33 -7.08 13.98
CA ASP A 115 23.13 -5.88 13.18
C ASP A 115 21.79 -5.94 12.45
N LEU A 116 21.04 -4.85 12.55
CA LEU A 116 19.77 -4.62 11.88
C LEU A 116 19.95 -3.50 10.85
N LYS A 117 19.46 -3.73 9.63
CA LYS A 117 19.46 -2.73 8.57
C LYS A 117 18.03 -2.43 8.13
N PRO A 118 17.59 -1.16 8.07
CA PRO A 118 16.29 -0.84 7.52
C PRO A 118 16.27 -1.13 6.01
N LEU A 119 15.10 -1.43 5.46
CA LEU A 119 14.89 -1.53 4.01
C LEU A 119 15.23 -0.19 3.33
N THR A 120 14.87 0.90 3.99
CA THR A 120 14.91 2.26 3.45
C THR A 120 14.86 3.30 4.56
N GLU A 121 15.30 4.52 4.26
CA GLU A 121 15.12 5.71 5.12
C GLU A 121 13.90 6.55 4.72
N ASN A 122 13.23 6.18 3.63
CA ASN A 122 12.09 6.90 3.08
C ASN A 122 10.78 6.47 3.75
N LYS A 123 9.89 7.42 3.96
CA LYS A 123 8.53 7.18 4.44
C LYS A 123 7.75 6.41 3.38
N MET A 124 7.08 5.36 3.81
CA MET A 124 6.24 4.50 2.97
C MET A 124 5.28 3.70 3.83
N GLN A 125 4.31 3.07 3.17
CA GLN A 125 3.47 2.03 3.77
C GLN A 125 3.55 0.75 2.93
N ILE A 126 4.27 -0.24 3.46
CA ILE A 126 4.40 -1.57 2.88
C ILE A 126 3.16 -2.38 3.24
N GLN A 127 2.46 -2.85 2.21
CA GLN A 127 1.22 -3.62 2.33
C GLN A 127 1.49 -5.12 2.32
N SER A 128 2.40 -5.55 1.44
CA SER A 128 2.85 -6.94 1.42
C SER A 128 4.31 -7.09 1.01
N ILE A 129 4.89 -8.22 1.43
CA ILE A 129 6.22 -8.70 1.08
C ILE A 129 6.11 -10.18 0.77
N THR A 130 6.41 -10.56 -0.46
CA THR A 130 6.36 -11.95 -0.92
C THR A 130 7.76 -12.44 -1.21
N PHE A 131 8.19 -13.51 -0.54
CA PHE A 131 9.41 -14.20 -0.88
C PHE A 131 9.18 -15.13 -2.06
N LEU A 132 10.00 -15.00 -3.11
CA LEU A 132 9.90 -15.85 -4.30
C LEU A 132 10.60 -17.20 -4.05
N ASP A 133 10.02 -18.01 -3.16
CA ASP A 133 10.60 -19.27 -2.69
C ASP A 133 10.78 -20.32 -3.82
N GLU A 134 9.79 -20.51 -4.68
CA GLU A 134 9.90 -21.44 -5.83
C GLU A 134 10.98 -20.98 -6.83
N PHE A 135 11.07 -19.67 -7.09
CA PHE A 135 12.14 -19.10 -7.91
C PHE A 135 13.52 -19.28 -7.27
N ALA A 136 13.61 -19.09 -5.95
CA ALA A 136 14.85 -19.29 -5.19
C ALA A 136 15.29 -20.75 -5.19
N LEU A 137 14.35 -21.70 -5.06
CA LEU A 137 14.62 -23.13 -5.18
C LEU A 137 15.15 -23.49 -6.58
N LYS A 138 14.58 -22.88 -7.63
CA LYS A 138 14.97 -23.15 -9.02
C LYS A 138 16.32 -22.53 -9.41
N THR A 139 16.62 -21.32 -8.94
CA THR A 139 17.73 -20.50 -9.46
C THR A 139 18.83 -20.21 -8.43
N GLY A 140 18.56 -20.41 -7.14
CA GLY A 140 19.42 -19.99 -6.03
C GLY A 140 19.33 -18.50 -5.70
N LYS A 141 18.67 -17.67 -6.52
CA LYS A 141 18.49 -16.24 -6.28
C LYS A 141 17.33 -15.99 -5.32
N LYS A 142 17.59 -15.24 -4.24
CA LYS A 142 16.64 -15.01 -3.14
C LYS A 142 16.11 -13.58 -3.26
N LEU A 143 14.89 -13.44 -3.77
CA LEU A 143 14.27 -12.15 -4.05
C LEU A 143 12.97 -11.96 -3.26
N LEU A 144 12.70 -10.70 -2.93
CA LEU A 144 11.48 -10.24 -2.30
C LEU A 144 10.73 -9.31 -3.24
N VAL A 145 9.42 -9.46 -3.33
CA VAL A 145 8.52 -8.57 -4.07
C VAL A 145 7.65 -7.82 -3.07
N TYR A 146 7.46 -6.51 -3.27
CA TYR A 146 6.71 -5.66 -2.35
C TYR A 146 5.57 -4.97 -3.07
N SER A 147 4.40 -4.96 -2.44
CA SER A 147 3.32 -4.02 -2.75
C SER A 147 3.28 -2.96 -1.67
N LEU A 148 3.38 -1.69 -2.05
CA LEU A 148 3.52 -0.59 -1.09
C LEU A 148 3.05 0.75 -1.67
N VAL A 149 2.95 1.75 -0.79
CA VAL A 149 2.74 3.16 -1.12
C VAL A 149 4.01 3.91 -0.74
N ASP A 150 4.63 4.57 -1.71
CA ASP A 150 5.92 5.25 -1.53
C ASP A 150 5.84 6.78 -1.61
N LYS A 151 4.66 7.32 -1.90
CA LYS A 151 4.38 8.75 -2.05
C LYS A 151 2.96 9.06 -1.56
N ASP A 152 2.83 10.24 -0.96
CA ASP A 152 1.55 10.89 -0.66
C ASP A 152 1.05 11.57 -1.95
N THR A 153 0.35 10.82 -2.78
CA THR A 153 -0.05 11.27 -4.14
C THR A 153 -1.28 12.15 -4.11
N ASN A 154 -2.13 12.01 -3.10
CA ASN A 154 -3.29 12.88 -2.87
C ASN A 154 -2.97 14.10 -1.99
N ARG A 155 -1.75 14.19 -1.45
CA ARG A 155 -1.22 15.31 -0.65
C ARG A 155 -1.99 15.55 0.66
N ASP A 156 -2.52 14.48 1.26
CA ASP A 156 -3.26 14.55 2.53
C ASP A 156 -2.37 14.39 3.78
N GLY A 157 -1.06 14.17 3.57
CA GLY A 157 -0.04 13.98 4.61
C GLY A 157 0.12 12.53 5.07
N LYS A 158 -0.68 11.61 4.56
CA LYS A 158 -0.65 10.18 4.88
C LYS A 158 -0.06 9.38 3.73
N TYR A 159 0.31 8.15 4.04
CA TYR A 159 0.82 7.18 3.09
C TYR A 159 -0.06 5.96 3.26
N ASP A 160 -1.19 5.93 2.56
CA ASP A 160 -2.21 4.91 2.77
C ASP A 160 -2.85 4.40 1.47
N SER A 161 -3.91 3.61 1.57
CA SER A 161 -4.56 3.02 0.39
C SER A 161 -5.22 4.04 -0.54
N ASN A 162 -5.34 5.30 -0.12
CA ASN A 162 -5.83 6.41 -0.94
C ASN A 162 -4.74 7.03 -1.81
N ASP A 163 -3.51 6.49 -1.76
CA ASP A 163 -2.41 6.85 -2.62
C ASP A 163 -2.12 5.78 -3.68
N ILE A 164 -1.29 6.12 -4.66
CA ILE A 164 -0.86 5.18 -5.70
C ILE A 164 -0.07 4.02 -5.10
N LYS A 165 -0.56 2.80 -5.38
CA LYS A 165 0.12 1.56 -5.04
C LYS A 165 1.19 1.23 -6.07
N ALA A 166 2.38 0.88 -5.61
CA ALA A 166 3.54 0.55 -6.43
C ALA A 166 4.09 -0.86 -6.12
N LEU A 167 4.77 -1.42 -7.11
CA LEU A 167 5.49 -2.68 -7.04
C LEU A 167 6.99 -2.44 -6.94
N TYR A 168 7.65 -3.14 -6.03
CA TYR A 168 9.10 -3.10 -5.85
C TYR A 168 9.70 -4.52 -5.78
N VAL A 169 11.00 -4.64 -6.03
CA VAL A 169 11.77 -5.87 -5.82
C VAL A 169 13.08 -5.56 -5.07
N SER A 170 13.55 -6.49 -4.26
CA SER A 170 14.89 -6.45 -3.64
C SER A 170 15.51 -7.84 -3.55
N ASN A 171 16.78 -7.86 -3.17
CA ASN A 171 17.42 -9.06 -2.63
C ASN A 171 16.80 -9.42 -1.26
N ALA A 172 16.99 -10.66 -0.81
CA ALA A 172 16.47 -11.14 0.49
C ALA A 172 17.06 -10.44 1.73
N ASP A 173 18.13 -9.66 1.56
CA ASP A 173 18.74 -8.82 2.60
C ASP A 173 18.27 -7.35 2.55
N GLY A 174 17.28 -7.04 1.70
CA GLY A 174 16.75 -5.71 1.50
C GLY A 174 17.56 -4.84 0.53
N THR A 175 18.74 -5.29 0.08
CA THR A 175 19.55 -4.53 -0.87
C THR A 175 18.97 -4.54 -2.27
N ASN A 176 19.41 -3.57 -3.11
CA ASN A 176 18.89 -3.37 -4.46
C ASN A 176 17.37 -3.12 -4.51
N PHE A 177 16.82 -2.45 -3.49
CA PHE A 177 15.40 -2.12 -3.42
C PHE A 177 14.99 -1.19 -4.58
N THR A 178 14.29 -1.74 -5.56
CA THR A 178 14.06 -1.15 -6.88
C THR A 178 12.57 -1.04 -7.17
N LYS A 179 12.09 0.18 -7.49
CA LYS A 179 10.74 0.42 -7.98
C LYS A 179 10.57 -0.16 -9.38
N LEU A 180 9.50 -0.91 -9.61
CA LEU A 180 9.13 -1.45 -10.92
C LEU A 180 8.01 -0.65 -11.57
N THR A 181 6.99 -0.28 -10.80
CA THR A 181 5.84 0.47 -11.32
C THR A 181 6.28 1.87 -11.75
N PRO A 182 5.94 2.31 -12.98
CA PRO A 182 6.20 3.69 -13.41
C PRO A 182 5.54 4.74 -12.52
N GLU A 183 6.05 5.96 -12.57
CA GLU A 183 5.45 7.10 -11.86
C GLU A 183 4.02 7.36 -12.35
N PHE A 184 3.14 7.76 -11.42
CA PHE A 184 1.72 8.05 -11.69
C PHE A 184 0.91 6.89 -12.28
N GLN A 185 1.35 5.65 -12.08
CA GLN A 185 0.60 4.47 -12.45
C GLN A 185 0.29 3.61 -11.22
N GLU A 186 -0.97 3.19 -11.06
CA GLU A 186 -1.37 2.30 -9.97
C GLU A 186 -1.16 0.84 -10.35
N LEU A 187 -0.46 0.09 -9.50
CA LEU A 187 -0.36 -1.37 -9.58
C LEU A 187 -1.74 -2.02 -9.43
N LEU A 188 -2.12 -2.84 -10.43
CA LEU A 188 -3.34 -3.63 -10.39
C LEU A 188 -3.08 -5.04 -9.82
N ASP A 189 -2.16 -5.77 -10.44
CA ASP A 189 -1.71 -7.09 -10.00
C ASP A 189 -0.34 -7.46 -10.58
N TRP A 190 0.22 -8.56 -10.10
CA TRP A 190 1.49 -9.12 -10.58
C TRP A 190 1.50 -10.64 -10.39
N ASN A 191 2.34 -11.32 -11.18
CA ASN A 191 2.59 -12.76 -11.05
C ASN A 191 4.00 -13.12 -11.55
N VAL A 192 4.51 -14.27 -11.12
CA VAL A 192 5.78 -14.80 -11.62
C VAL A 192 5.51 -16.01 -12.51
N VAL A 193 6.14 -16.05 -13.68
CA VAL A 193 6.18 -17.22 -14.56
C VAL A 193 7.57 -17.81 -14.48
N LEU A 194 7.68 -18.98 -13.86
CA LEU A 194 8.98 -19.58 -13.55
C LEU A 194 9.68 -20.12 -14.80
N GLU A 195 8.96 -20.58 -15.82
CA GLU A 195 9.51 -21.16 -17.05
C GLU A 195 10.53 -20.24 -17.71
N ASN A 196 10.23 -18.95 -17.75
CA ASN A 196 11.09 -17.91 -18.29
C ASN A 196 11.67 -16.98 -17.22
N ASN A 197 11.43 -17.27 -15.93
CA ASN A 197 11.91 -16.51 -14.77
C ASN A 197 11.55 -15.02 -14.83
N ARG A 198 10.32 -14.71 -15.24
CA ARG A 198 9.85 -13.32 -15.35
C ARG A 198 8.80 -13.02 -14.31
N LEU A 199 8.90 -11.81 -13.76
CA LEU A 199 7.81 -11.19 -13.04
C LEU A 199 7.04 -10.35 -14.04
N TYR A 200 5.75 -10.60 -14.15
CA TYR A 200 4.78 -9.85 -14.93
C TYR A 200 3.92 -9.01 -13.99
N PHE A 201 3.51 -7.84 -14.44
CA PHE A 201 2.53 -7.03 -13.75
C PHE A 201 1.79 -6.14 -14.73
N ARG A 202 0.64 -5.62 -14.29
CA ARG A 202 -0.08 -4.57 -15.00
C ARG A 202 -0.40 -3.43 -14.06
N SER A 203 -0.47 -2.25 -14.65
CA SER A 203 -0.85 -1.01 -13.97
C SER A 203 -1.89 -0.27 -14.78
N ILE A 204 -2.54 0.70 -14.14
CA ILE A 204 -3.45 1.65 -14.77
C ILE A 204 -2.83 3.05 -14.73
N GLU A 205 -2.95 3.76 -15.84
CA GLU A 205 -2.47 5.13 -16.01
C GLU A 205 -3.66 6.04 -16.30
N ASP A 206 -3.87 7.02 -15.41
CA ASP A 206 -4.89 8.05 -15.59
C ASP A 206 -4.44 9.02 -16.69
N ILE A 207 -4.94 8.75 -17.90
CA ILE A 207 -4.52 9.42 -19.14
C ILE A 207 -5.17 10.79 -19.26
N ASN A 208 -6.37 10.92 -18.69
CA ASN A 208 -7.17 12.12 -18.74
C ASN A 208 -6.81 13.11 -17.61
N LYS A 209 -6.05 12.65 -16.61
CA LYS A 209 -5.49 13.38 -15.47
C LYS A 209 -6.55 13.98 -14.56
N ASN A 210 -7.69 13.30 -14.40
CA ASN A 210 -8.73 13.71 -13.45
C ASN A 210 -8.43 13.28 -12.01
N GLY A 211 -7.40 12.46 -11.78
CA GLY A 211 -7.02 11.97 -10.46
C GLY A 211 -7.77 10.71 -10.01
N GLU A 212 -8.57 10.13 -10.89
CA GLU A 212 -9.29 8.86 -10.69
C GLU A 212 -8.74 7.82 -11.66
N PHE A 213 -8.65 6.56 -11.23
CA PHE A 213 -8.26 5.45 -12.11
C PHE A 213 -9.51 4.65 -12.49
N ASP A 214 -10.00 4.85 -13.70
CA ASP A 214 -11.31 4.36 -14.14
C ASP A 214 -11.31 3.65 -15.52
N SER A 215 -12.50 3.36 -16.06
CA SER A 215 -12.64 2.65 -17.34
C SER A 215 -12.22 3.46 -18.59
N ASN A 216 -12.00 4.76 -18.44
CA ASN A 216 -11.49 5.65 -19.50
C ASN A 216 -9.96 5.63 -19.57
N ASP A 217 -9.30 4.92 -18.65
CA ASP A 217 -7.86 4.90 -18.51
C ASP A 217 -7.17 3.70 -19.15
N THR A 218 -5.85 3.79 -19.30
CA THR A 218 -5.07 2.77 -20.01
C THR A 218 -4.48 1.76 -19.05
N ILE A 219 -4.75 0.48 -19.31
CA ILE A 219 -4.02 -0.62 -18.68
C ILE A 219 -2.72 -0.86 -19.45
N ASN A 220 -1.60 -0.75 -18.74
CA ASN A 220 -0.28 -1.04 -19.23
C ASN A 220 0.21 -2.40 -18.73
N TYR A 221 0.93 -3.14 -19.56
CA TYR A 221 1.44 -4.47 -19.24
C TYR A 221 2.97 -4.49 -19.30
N TYR A 222 3.58 -5.02 -18.26
CA TYR A 222 5.02 -5.05 -18.12
C TYR A 222 5.55 -6.39 -17.63
N TYR A 223 6.83 -6.62 -17.88
CA TYR A 223 7.58 -7.66 -17.21
C TYR A 223 9.04 -7.25 -16.97
N ILE A 224 9.70 -7.97 -16.05
CA ILE A 224 11.15 -7.95 -15.86
C ILE A 224 11.69 -9.38 -15.93
N ASP A 225 12.94 -9.53 -16.33
CA ASP A 225 13.68 -10.78 -16.19
C ASP A 225 14.36 -10.82 -14.80
N LEU A 226 13.96 -11.76 -13.94
CA LEU A 226 14.49 -11.90 -12.59
C LEU A 226 15.93 -12.46 -12.58
N ASN A 227 16.38 -13.07 -13.68
CA ASN A 227 17.75 -13.54 -13.82
C ASN A 227 18.71 -12.46 -14.31
N ALA A 228 18.20 -11.38 -14.89
CA ALA A 228 19.05 -10.29 -15.34
C ALA A 228 19.82 -9.67 -14.15
N PRO A 229 21.04 -9.15 -14.38
CA PRO A 229 21.80 -8.46 -13.33
C PRO A 229 21.12 -7.15 -12.90
N LYS A 230 20.26 -6.60 -13.77
CA LYS A 230 19.45 -5.40 -13.52
C LYS A 230 18.03 -5.70 -13.99
N TRP A 231 17.04 -5.34 -13.18
CA TRP A 231 15.63 -5.52 -13.52
C TRP A 231 15.15 -4.38 -14.41
N GLU A 232 15.32 -4.56 -15.72
CA GLU A 232 14.86 -3.59 -16.72
C GLU A 232 13.42 -3.86 -17.11
N LEU A 233 12.60 -2.81 -17.03
CA LEU A 233 11.18 -2.85 -17.33
C LEU A 233 10.95 -3.02 -18.85
N GLN A 234 10.18 -4.04 -19.22
CA GLN A 234 9.81 -4.34 -20.61
C GLN A 234 8.29 -4.23 -20.77
N SER A 235 7.82 -3.37 -21.68
CA SER A 235 6.40 -3.29 -22.04
C SER A 235 6.01 -4.37 -23.05
N TYR A 236 4.79 -4.87 -22.96
CA TYR A 236 4.21 -5.78 -23.96
C TYR A 236 2.71 -5.55 -24.13
N SER A 237 2.08 -6.24 -25.08
CA SER A 237 0.65 -6.10 -25.36
C SER A 237 0.01 -7.48 -25.56
N PRO A 238 -0.70 -8.03 -24.57
CA PRO A 238 -1.31 -9.36 -24.68
C PRO A 238 -2.56 -9.39 -25.58
N LEU A 239 -3.10 -8.23 -25.97
CA LEU A 239 -4.34 -8.09 -26.75
C LEU A 239 -4.09 -7.71 -28.23
N LYS A 240 -2.85 -7.84 -28.71
CA LYS A 240 -2.50 -7.59 -30.12
C LYS A 240 -2.45 -8.89 -30.91
#